data_AF-A0A5K1BI97-F1
#
_entry.id   AF-A0A5K1BI97-F1
#
_cell.length_a   1.000
_cell.length_b   1.000
_cell.length_c   1.000
_cell.angle_alpha   90.00
_cell.angle_beta   90.00
_cell.angle_gamma   90.00
#
_symmetry.space_group_name_H-M   'P 1'
#
loop_
_entity.id
_entity.type
_entity.pdbx_description
1 polymer ?
#
loop_
_entity_poly.entity_id
_entity_poly.type
_entity_poly.pdbx_seq_one_letter_code
_entity_poly.pdbx_strand_id
1 'polypeptide(L)' 'ELDGENARLADYFDVIAGTSTGGLVTAMLTAPGPDNRPLYAAKDIVSFYLDNCPKIFPGS' A
#
# COMPACT_ATOMS: atom_id res chain seq x y z
N GLU A 1 -17.89 10.46 -5.59
CA GLU A 1 -16.70 10.84 -4.80
C GLU A 1 -16.17 12.17 -5.30
N LEU A 2 -15.59 13.00 -4.42
CA LEU A 2 -15.08 14.34 -4.78
C LEU A 2 -13.76 14.28 -5.56
N ASP A 3 -12.94 13.25 -5.34
CA ASP A 3 -11.55 13.18 -5.85
C ASP A 3 -11.32 12.12 -6.95
N GLY A 4 -12.34 11.32 -7.25
CA GLY A 4 -12.30 10.25 -8.27
C GLY A 4 -11.59 8.96 -7.81
N GLU A 5 -11.82 7.86 -8.53
CA GLU A 5 -11.36 6.51 -8.14
C GLU A 5 -9.83 6.34 -8.17
N ASN A 6 -9.11 7.28 -8.77
CA ASN A 6 -7.65 7.26 -8.92
C ASN A 6 -6.90 8.04 -7.83
N ALA A 7 -7.61 8.68 -6.91
CA ALA A 7 -7.02 9.30 -5.74
C ALA A 7 -6.28 8.26 -4.89
N ARG A 8 -5.09 8.63 -4.39
CA ARG A 8 -4.22 7.78 -3.56
C ARG A 8 -3.76 8.59 -2.35
N LEU A 9 -3.41 7.88 -1.27
CA LEU A 9 -2.88 8.54 -0.07
C LEU A 9 -1.63 9.37 -0.39
N ALA A 10 -0.76 8.89 -1.28
CA ALA A 10 0.44 9.62 -1.69
C ALA A 10 0.16 10.96 -2.41
N ASP A 11 -1.07 11.23 -2.87
CA ASP A 11 -1.40 12.53 -3.47
C ASP A 11 -1.61 13.63 -2.40
N TYR A 12 -1.84 13.25 -1.15
CA TYR A 12 -2.23 14.17 -0.07
C TYR A 12 -1.19 14.31 1.04
N PHE A 13 -0.23 13.38 1.12
CA PHE A 13 0.78 13.34 2.17
C PHE A 13 2.18 13.53 1.59
N ASP A 14 2.83 14.63 1.97
CA ASP A 14 4.23 14.89 1.58
C ASP A 14 5.21 13.87 2.19
N VAL A 15 4.86 13.30 3.34
CA VAL A 15 5.68 12.33 4.07
C VAL A 15 4.79 11.19 4.57
N ILE A 16 5.23 9.96 4.30
CA ILE A 16 4.61 8.73 4.80
C ILE A 16 5.71 7.89 5.43
N ALA A 17 5.47 7.40 6.65
CA ALA A 17 6.43 6.61 7.40
C ALA A 17 5.74 5.42 8.08
N GLY A 18 6.48 4.31 8.22
CA GLY A 18 6.00 3.13 8.90
C GLY A 18 7.12 2.20 9.33
N THR A 19 6.90 1.47 10.41
CA THR A 19 7.86 0.50 10.99
C THR A 19 7.25 -0.90 11.01
N SER A 20 8.07 -1.93 10.83
CA SER A 20 7.61 -3.33 10.74
C SER A 20 6.58 -3.51 9.60
N THR A 21 5.43 -4.14 9.85
CA THR A 21 4.28 -4.23 8.91
C THR A 21 3.87 -2.87 8.35
N GLY A 22 3.98 -1.80 9.16
CA GLY A 22 3.72 -0.44 8.69
C GLY A 22 4.71 0.05 7.63
N GLY A 23 5.96 -0.42 7.66
CA GLY A 23 6.96 -0.12 6.64
C GLY A 23 6.65 -0.79 5.29
N LEU A 24 6.17 -2.04 5.33
CA LEU A 24 5.66 -2.72 4.14
C LEU A 24 4.44 -1.99 3.55
N VAL A 25 3.48 -1.61 4.40
CA VAL A 25 2.32 -0.81 3.98
C VAL A 25 2.74 0.52 3.37
N THR A 26 3.70 1.21 3.98
CA THR A 26 4.25 2.46 3.44
C THR A 26 4.80 2.23 2.04
N ALA A 27 5.65 1.22 1.85
CA ALA A 27 6.22 0.91 0.54
C ALA A 27 5.13 0.59 -0.50
N MET A 28 4.09 -0.17 -0.15
CA MET A 28 2.98 -0.47 -1.06
C MET A 28 2.22 0.78 -1.51
N LEU A 29 2.08 1.77 -0.62
CA LEU A 29 1.35 3.02 -0.88
C LEU A 29 2.19 4.10 -1.59
N THR A 30 3.52 3.94 -1.66
CA THR A 30 4.42 4.95 -2.22
C THR A 30 5.27 4.47 -3.38
N ALA A 31 5.43 3.15 -3.56
CA ALA A 31 6.21 2.60 -4.67
C ALA A 31 5.53 2.91 -6.01
N PRO A 32 6.24 3.49 -6.99
CA PRO A 32 5.65 3.84 -8.28
C PRO A 32 5.42 2.59 -9.14
N GLY A 33 4.24 2.51 -9.76
CA GLY A 33 3.88 1.56 -10.79
C GLY A 33 4.21 2.05 -12.21
N PRO A 34 3.76 1.34 -13.26
CA PRO A 34 4.05 1.67 -14.65
C PRO A 34 3.54 3.05 -15.11
N ASP A 35 2.50 3.56 -14.47
CA ASP A 35 1.91 4.89 -14.69
C ASP A 35 2.49 5.97 -13.77
N ASN A 36 3.57 5.65 -13.04
CA ASN A 36 4.20 6.49 -12.04
C ASN A 36 3.27 6.91 -10.88
N ARG A 37 2.18 6.15 -10.65
CA ARG A 37 1.31 6.27 -9.48
C ARG A 37 1.58 5.13 -8.49
N PRO A 38 1.15 5.25 -7.21
CA PRO A 38 1.27 4.14 -6.26
C PRO A 38 0.78 2.81 -6.80
N LEU A 39 1.63 1.79 -6.70
CA LEU A 39 1.38 0.44 -7.22
C LEU A 39 0.14 -0.22 -6.58
N TYR A 40 -0.17 0.14 -5.33
CA TYR A 40 -1.34 -0.34 -4.61
C TYR A 40 -2.23 0.82 -4.16
N ALA A 41 -3.56 0.62 -4.21
CA ALA A 41 -4.49 1.45 -3.48
C ALA A 41 -4.62 0.95 -2.03
N ALA A 42 -5.10 1.82 -1.13
CA ALA A 42 -5.26 1.47 0.28
C ALA A 42 -6.16 0.23 0.49
N LYS A 43 -7.19 0.07 -0.35
CA LYS A 43 -8.10 -1.08 -0.32
C LYS A 43 -7.42 -2.41 -0.68
N ASP A 44 -6.31 -2.40 -1.41
CA ASP A 44 -5.64 -3.60 -1.90
C ASP A 44 -4.71 -4.23 -0.83
N ILE A 45 -4.35 -3.45 0.20
CA ILE A 45 -3.42 -3.88 1.26
C ILE A 45 -3.96 -5.08 2.04
N VAL A 46 -5.26 -5.07 2.36
CA VAL A 46 -5.88 -6.17 3.12
C VAL A 46 -5.80 -7.47 2.32
N SER A 47 -6.20 -7.43 1.05
CA SER A 47 -6.11 -8.58 0.15
C SER A 47 -4.68 -9.09 0.03
N PHE A 48 -3.70 -8.20 -0.12
CA PHE A 48 -2.29 -8.57 -0.16
C PHE A 48 -1.87 -9.39 1.07
N TYR A 49 -2.23 -8.95 2.29
CA TYR A 49 -1.87 -9.69 3.49
C TYR A 49 -2.65 -11.01 3.60
N LEU A 50 -3.93 -11.06 3.22
CA LEU A 50 -4.68 -12.33 3.21
C LEU A 50 -4.01 -13.37 2.31
N ASP A 51 -3.53 -12.95 1.14
CA ASP A 51 -2.92 -13.85 0.15
C ASP A 51 -1.46 -14.22 0.46
N ASN A 52 -0.73 -13.32 1.14
CA ASN A 52 0.72 -13.45 1.31
C ASN A 52 1.16 -13.72 2.76
N CYS A 53 0.32 -13.47 3.78
CA CYS A 53 0.69 -13.72 5.19
C CYS A 53 1.26 -15.12 5.43
N PRO A 54 0.65 -16.22 4.93
CA PRO A 54 1.20 -17.57 5.15
C PRO A 54 2.61 -17.77 4.57
N LYS A 55 2.98 -16.96 3.56
CA LYS A 55 4.30 -17.00 2.92
C LYS A 55 5.30 -16.09 3.62
N ILE A 56 4.85 -14.92 4.10
CA ILE A 56 5.66 -13.93 4.80
C ILE A 56 5.98 -14.41 6.22
N PHE A 57 4.98 -15.01 6.90
CA PHE A 57 5.06 -15.51 8.27
C PHE A 57 4.68 -16.99 8.31
N PRO A 58 5.56 -17.89 7.84
CA PRO A 58 5.28 -19.31 7.90
C PRO A 58 5.26 -19.79 9.36
N GLY A 59 4.15 -20.38 9.80
CA GLY A 59 4.02 -21.02 11.13
C GLY A 59 3.37 -20.16 12.22
N SER A 60 2.77 -19.02 11.88
CA SER A 60 1.84 -18.28 12.75
C SER A 60 0.47 -18.94 12.85
#